data_AF-A0A0A9GU71-F1
#
_entry.id   AF-A0A0A9GU71-F1
#
_cell.length_a   1.000
_cell.length_b   1.000
_cell.length_c   1.000
_cell.angle_alpha   90.00
_cell.angle_beta   90.00
_cell.angle_gamma   90.00
#
_symmetry.space_group_name_H-M   'P 1'
#
loop_
_entity.id
_entity.type
_entity.pdbx_description
1 polymer ?
#
loop_
_entity_poly.entity_id
_entity_poly.type
_entity_poly.pdbx_seq_one_letter_code
_entity_poly.pdbx_strand_id
1 'polypeptide(L)' 'MSRGSSGVLCEKEGPICRDRTKYVFFDGLHPTDAVNARIARNGYGSRSPEHAYPINVKKLAML' A
#
# COMPACT_ATOMS: atom_id res chain seq x y z
N MET A 1 -15.32 11.52 -26.66
CA MET A 1 -13.87 11.32 -26.41
C MET A 1 -13.71 10.37 -25.25
N SER A 2 -13.57 9.07 -25.52
CA SER A 2 -13.31 8.07 -24.48
C SER A 2 -11.92 8.31 -23.92
N ARG A 3 -11.83 8.88 -22.72
CA ARG A 3 -10.58 8.92 -21.96
C ARG A 3 -10.33 7.51 -21.45
N GLY A 4 -9.76 6.66 -22.29
CA GLY A 4 -9.26 5.36 -21.85
C GLY A 4 -8.21 5.63 -20.79
N SER A 5 -8.50 5.30 -19.54
CA SER A 5 -7.47 5.26 -18.51
C SER A 5 -6.43 4.23 -18.95
N SER A 6 -5.15 4.54 -18.76
CA SER A 6 -4.06 3.59 -18.96
C SER A 6 -4.10 2.42 -17.96
N GLY A 7 -5.13 2.35 -17.12
CA GLY A 7 -5.25 1.41 -16.01
C GLY A 7 -4.45 1.83 -14.78
N VAL A 8 -3.52 2.79 -14.93
CA VAL A 8 -2.62 3.26 -13.86
C VAL A 8 -3.35 4.18 -12.88
N LEU A 9 -4.13 5.14 -13.39
CA LEU A 9 -4.84 6.13 -12.59
C LEU A 9 -6.33 5.79 -12.51
N CYS A 10 -6.98 6.24 -11.43
CA CYS A 10 -8.43 6.16 -11.31
C CYS A 10 -9.13 6.88 -12.47
N GLU A 11 -10.23 6.31 -12.93
CA GLU A 11 -11.14 6.99 -13.84
C GLU A 11 -11.98 8.01 -13.09
N LYS A 12 -12.12 9.21 -13.67
CA LYS A 12 -13.06 10.21 -13.14
C LYS A 12 -14.47 9.62 -13.19
N GLU A 13 -15.17 9.61 -12.06
CA GLU A 13 -16.50 9.00 -11.90
C GLU A 13 -16.53 7.49 -12.18
N GLY A 14 -15.35 6.84 -12.14
CA GLY A 14 -15.23 5.40 -12.27
C GLY A 14 -15.90 4.64 -11.11
N PRO A 15 -16.30 3.39 -11.35
CA PRO A 15 -16.92 2.57 -10.32
C PRO A 15 -15.96 2.31 -9.17
N ILE A 16 -16.47 2.34 -7.93
CA ILE A 16 -15.70 2.03 -6.73
C ILE A 16 -16.04 0.64 -6.19
N CYS A 17 -15.02 -0.06 -5.66
CA CYS A 17 -15.24 -1.28 -4.91
C CYS A 17 -15.94 -0.97 -3.58
N ARG A 18 -16.99 -1.75 -3.23
CA ARG A 18 -17.71 -1.62 -1.95
C ARG A 18 -16.84 -1.98 -0.74
N ASP A 19 -15.97 -2.96 -0.91
CA ASP A 19 -15.05 -3.44 0.11
C ASP A 19 -13.62 -3.43 -0.45
N ARG A 20 -12.86 -2.41 -0.10
CA ARG A 20 -11.48 -2.19 -0.57
C ARG A 20 -10.47 -3.08 0.16
N THR A 21 -10.84 -3.74 1.24
CA THR A 21 -9.93 -4.58 2.03
C THR A 21 -9.58 -5.89 1.33
N LYS A 22 -10.37 -6.28 0.34
CA LYS A 22 -10.19 -7.50 -0.47
C LYS A 22 -9.22 -7.34 -1.64
N TYR A 23 -8.72 -6.14 -1.86
CA TYR A 23 -7.89 -5.81 -3.02
C TYR A 23 -6.50 -5.35 -2.59
N VAL A 24 -5.50 -5.72 -3.39
CA VAL A 24 -4.11 -5.32 -3.16
C VAL A 24 -3.91 -3.85 -3.53
N PHE A 25 -4.47 -3.43 -4.66
CA PHE A 25 -4.30 -2.08 -5.20
C PHE A 25 -5.58 -1.26 -5.12
N PHE A 26 -5.42 0.03 -4.84
CA PHE A 26 -6.46 1.05 -4.83
C PHE A 26 -6.75 1.55 -6.26
N ASP A 27 -5.68 1.78 -7.04
CA ASP A 27 -5.71 2.03 -8.48
C ASP A 27 -4.70 1.11 -9.19
N GLY A 28 -4.19 1.46 -10.37
CA GLY A 28 -3.22 0.60 -11.07
C GLY A 28 -1.80 0.63 -10.52
N LEU A 29 -1.49 1.46 -9.53
CA LEU A 29 -0.14 1.65 -9.01
C LEU A 29 -0.08 1.63 -7.48
N HIS A 30 -1.05 2.25 -6.82
CA HIS A 30 -1.01 2.50 -5.38
C HIS A 30 -1.69 1.36 -4.61
N PRO A 31 -1.08 0.83 -3.55
CA PRO A 31 -1.70 -0.17 -2.69
C PRO A 31 -2.90 0.38 -1.91
N THR A 32 -3.80 -0.50 -1.51
CA THR A 32 -4.89 -0.14 -0.58
C THR A 32 -4.36 0.16 0.82
N ASP A 33 -5.15 0.84 1.64
CA ASP A 33 -4.84 1.10 3.05
C ASP A 33 -4.58 -0.19 3.84
N ALA A 34 -5.25 -1.29 3.49
CA ALA A 34 -5.05 -2.59 4.12
C ALA A 34 -3.62 -3.11 3.87
N VAL A 35 -3.13 -2.99 2.63
CA VAL A 35 -1.77 -3.36 2.25
C VAL A 35 -0.76 -2.39 2.86
N ASN A 36 -1.01 -1.07 2.80
CA ASN A 36 -0.16 -0.07 3.45
C ASN A 36 0.00 -0.33 4.95
N ALA A 37 -1.07 -0.67 5.66
CA ALA A 37 -1.01 -1.00 7.07
C ALA A 37 -0.15 -2.25 7.34
N ARG A 38 -0.15 -3.24 6.42
CA ARG A 38 0.72 -4.42 6.54
C ARG A 38 2.18 -4.07 6.32
N ILE A 39 2.48 -3.28 5.28
CA ILE A 39 3.84 -2.77 4.99
C ILE A 39 4.36 -1.97 6.19
N ALA A 40 3.55 -1.05 6.73
CA ALA A 40 3.91 -0.23 7.88
C ALA A 40 4.22 -1.06 9.13
N ARG A 41 3.37 -2.05 9.48
CA ARG A 41 3.63 -2.96 10.62
C ARG A 41 4.93 -3.74 10.45
N ASN A 42 5.18 -4.21 9.23
CA ASN A 42 6.39 -4.95 8.91
C ASN A 42 7.64 -4.07 9.05
N GLY A 43 7.65 -2.88 8.45
CA GLY A 43 8.77 -1.95 8.52
C GLY A 43 8.98 -1.34 9.92
N TYR A 44 7.91 -1.19 10.70
CA TYR A 44 7.99 -0.64 12.06
C TYR A 44 8.62 -1.63 13.05
N GLY A 45 8.19 -2.90 13.03
CA GLY A 45 8.49 -3.82 14.14
C GLY A 45 8.87 -5.25 13.76
N SER A 46 8.90 -5.63 12.48
CA SER A 46 9.27 -7.00 12.12
C SER A 46 10.71 -7.33 12.52
N ARG A 47 10.95 -8.62 12.80
CA ARG A 47 12.28 -9.19 13.04
C ARG A 47 12.98 -9.62 11.74
N SER A 48 12.26 -9.73 10.63
CA SER A 48 12.85 -10.11 9.34
C SER A 48 13.60 -8.93 8.72
N PRO A 49 14.87 -9.11 8.29
CA PRO A 49 15.63 -8.08 7.60
C PRO A 49 15.08 -7.76 6.20
N GLU A 50 14.21 -8.61 5.63
CA GLU A 50 13.57 -8.38 4.33
C GLU A 50 12.59 -7.20 4.36
N HIS A 51 12.07 -6.85 5.54
CA HIS A 51 11.07 -5.78 5.68
C HIS A 51 11.67 -4.43 6.08
N ALA A 52 12.78 -4.44 6.79
CA ALA A 52 13.55 -3.26 7.13
C ALA A 52 14.99 -3.68 7.50
N TYR A 53 15.96 -3.09 6.82
CA TYR A 53 17.38 -3.32 7.04
C TYR A 53 18.11 -1.97 7.14
N PRO A 54 19.10 -1.81 8.03
CA PRO A 54 19.64 -2.80 8.98
C PRO A 54 18.84 -2.94 10.28
N ILE A 55 18.01 -1.96 10.63
CA ILE A 55 17.14 -1.97 11.81
C ILE A 55 15.75 -1.45 11.45
N ASN A 56 14.73 -1.90 12.18
CA ASN A 56 13.36 -1.39 12.01
C ASN A 56 13.14 -0.06 12.73
N VAL A 57 12.07 0.65 12.38
CA VAL A 57 11.79 2.01 12.91
C VAL A 57 11.65 2.00 14.44
N LYS A 58 11.04 0.96 15.02
CA LYS A 58 10.91 0.84 16.47
C LYS A 58 12.27 0.78 17.17
N LYS A 59 13.22 0.00 16.64
CA LYS A 59 14.59 -0.08 17.18
C LYS A 59 15.34 1.22 16.98
N LEU A 60 15.20 1.86 15.82
CA LEU A 60 15.83 3.15 15.51
C LEU A 60 15.37 4.23 16.50
N ALA A 61 14.08 4.30 16.82
CA ALA A 61 13.53 5.27 17.77
C ALA A 61 13.96 5.06 19.23
N MET A 62 14.66 3.96 19.54
CA MET A 62 15.19 3.65 20.87
C MET A 62 16.71 3.83 20.97
N LEU A 63 17.36 4.33 19.92
CA LEU A 63 18.76 4.75 19.92
C LEU A 63 18.89 6.17 20.47
#